data_AF-A0A3D0SMJ6-F1
#
_entry.id   AF-A0A3D0SMJ6-F1
#
_cell.length_a   1.000
_cell.length_b   1.000
_cell.length_c   1.000
_cell.angle_alpha   90.00
_cell.angle_beta   90.00
_cell.angle_gamma   90.00
#
_symmetry.space_group_name_H-M   'P 1'
#
loop_
_entity.id
_entity.type
_entity.pdbx_description
1 polymer ?
#
loop_
_entity_poly.entity_id
_entity_poly.type
_entity_poly.pdbx_seq_one_letter_code
_entity_poly.pdbx_strand_id
1 'polypeptide(L)'
;EQLWLQINGNILNFTERLPLGQSMRVQGEQLLAEPERYLAQITEWLGLSRYAHSAIEAMLHPENSPYACIGPSNARFGNDPNFLRNPRYVKRHIPPQRLEGPLEWQSDDAQGFSLDTLAIARRFGYG
;
A
#
# COMPACT_ATOMS: atom_id res chain seq x y z
N GLU A 1 -11.86 11.24 -2.65
CA GLU A 1 -12.34 10.15 -3.53
C GLU A 1 -11.88 10.31 -4.98
N GLN A 2 -12.24 11.39 -5.69
CA GLN A 2 -11.94 11.55 -7.13
C GLN A 2 -10.46 11.29 -7.50
N LEU A 3 -9.52 11.80 -6.69
CA LEU A 3 -8.09 11.55 -6.90
C LEU A 3 -7.73 10.06 -6.76
N TRP A 4 -8.31 9.37 -5.79
CA TRP A 4 -8.12 7.94 -5.60
C TRP A 4 -8.65 7.15 -6.80
N LEU A 5 -9.85 7.49 -7.29
CA LEU A 5 -10.46 6.88 -8.46
C LEU A 5 -9.58 7.07 -9.70
N GLN A 6 -9.13 8.30 -9.94
CA GLN A 6 -8.28 8.65 -11.08
C GLN A 6 -6.94 7.89 -11.05
N ILE A 7 -6.24 7.89 -9.92
CA ILE A 7 -4.93 7.22 -9.79
C ILE A 7 -5.08 5.72 -10.02
N ASN A 8 -6.02 5.07 -9.33
CA ASN A 8 -6.21 3.63 -9.44
C ASN A 8 -6.73 3.21 -10.81
N GLY A 9 -7.62 4.01 -11.41
CA GLY A 9 -8.07 3.82 -12.79
C GLY A 9 -6.90 3.88 -13.79
N ASN A 10 -6.02 4.86 -13.67
CA ASN A 10 -4.84 4.98 -14.52
C ASN A 10 -3.87 3.79 -14.35
N ILE A 11 -3.64 3.35 -13.11
CA ILE A 11 -2.79 2.19 -12.83
C ILE A 11 -3.39 0.93 -13.47
N LEU A 12 -4.70 0.68 -13.29
CA LEU A 12 -5.39 -0.46 -13.89
C LEU A 12 -5.33 -0.44 -15.42
N ASN A 13 -5.66 0.69 -16.04
CA ASN A 13 -5.60 0.84 -17.49
C ASN A 13 -4.19 0.61 -18.05
N PHE A 14 -3.15 0.90 -17.28
CA PHE A 14 -1.78 0.61 -17.65
C PHE A 14 -1.42 -0.87 -17.46
N THR A 15 -1.67 -1.43 -16.28
CA THR A 15 -1.25 -2.80 -15.95
C THR A 15 -2.02 -3.86 -16.72
N GLU A 16 -3.26 -3.60 -17.13
CA GLU A 16 -4.04 -4.49 -18.02
C GLU A 16 -3.41 -4.70 -19.40
N ARG A 17 -2.57 -3.76 -19.85
CA ARG A 17 -1.87 -3.85 -21.14
C ARG A 17 -0.55 -4.61 -21.04
N LEU A 18 -0.10 -4.95 -19.83
CA LEU A 18 1.16 -5.64 -19.61
C LEU A 18 0.97 -7.16 -19.77
N PRO A 19 1.99 -7.88 -20.29
CA PRO A 19 2.06 -9.34 -20.23
C PRO A 19 1.82 -9.90 -18.84
N LEU A 20 1.29 -11.13 -18.79
CA LEU A 20 1.11 -11.87 -17.55
C LEU A 20 2.42 -11.94 -16.75
N GLY A 21 2.33 -11.66 -15.45
CA GLY A 21 3.48 -11.64 -14.54
C GLY A 21 4.27 -10.33 -14.50
N GLN A 22 3.99 -9.34 -15.37
CA GLN A 22 4.66 -8.02 -15.32
C GLN A 22 4.01 -7.00 -14.37
N SER A 23 3.01 -7.44 -13.59
CA SER A 23 2.46 -6.66 -12.49
C SER A 23 2.03 -7.58 -11.37
N MET A 24 2.22 -7.13 -10.13
CA MET A 24 1.72 -7.78 -8.92
C MET A 24 0.88 -6.75 -8.15
N ARG A 25 -0.30 -7.17 -7.68
CA ARG A 25 -1.13 -6.35 -6.80
C ARG A 25 -1.06 -6.90 -5.38
N VAL A 26 -0.78 -6.01 -4.43
CA VAL A 26 -0.69 -6.32 -3.00
C VAL A 26 -1.57 -5.34 -2.25
N GLN A 27 -2.41 -5.86 -1.35
CA GLN A 27 -3.21 -5.04 -0.45
C GLN A 27 -2.33 -4.58 0.71
N GLY A 28 -2.25 -3.27 0.94
CA GLY A 28 -1.35 -2.70 1.96
C GLY A 28 -1.67 -3.20 3.36
N GLU A 29 -2.95 -3.35 3.68
CA GLU A 29 -3.42 -3.85 4.97
C GLU A 29 -2.96 -5.29 5.24
N GLN A 30 -3.02 -6.13 4.21
CA GLN A 30 -2.57 -7.51 4.26
C GLN A 30 -1.04 -7.60 4.40
N LEU A 31 -0.30 -6.77 3.65
CA LEU A 31 1.15 -6.66 3.78
C LEU A 31 1.57 -6.22 5.19
N LEU A 32 0.87 -5.26 5.78
CA LEU A 32 1.15 -4.78 7.15
C LEU A 32 0.64 -5.73 8.25
N ALA A 33 -0.26 -6.66 7.94
CA ALA A 33 -0.71 -7.66 8.88
C ALA A 33 0.17 -8.93 8.86
N GLU A 34 0.62 -9.35 7.68
CA GLU A 34 1.40 -10.56 7.43
C GLU A 34 2.65 -10.28 6.56
N PRO A 35 3.56 -9.37 6.98
CA PRO A 35 4.65 -8.90 6.14
C PRO A 35 5.59 -10.02 5.70
N GLU A 36 5.87 -11.00 6.55
CA GLU A 36 6.78 -12.10 6.23
C GLU A 36 6.26 -12.91 5.05
N ARG A 37 4.94 -13.16 5.01
CA ARG A 37 4.27 -13.88 3.93
C ARG A 37 4.31 -13.07 2.63
N TYR A 38 3.87 -11.82 2.67
CA TYR A 38 3.74 -11.02 1.45
C TYR A 38 5.10 -10.55 0.92
N LEU A 39 6.08 -10.24 1.77
CA LEU A 39 7.45 -9.94 1.34
C LEU A 39 8.14 -11.17 0.72
N ALA A 40 7.88 -12.38 1.22
CA ALA A 40 8.35 -13.61 0.56
C ALA A 40 7.77 -13.74 -0.85
N GLN A 41 6.47 -13.52 -1.03
CA GLN A 41 5.83 -13.55 -2.36
C GLN A 41 6.37 -12.47 -3.30
N ILE A 42 6.61 -11.24 -2.79
CA ILE A 42 7.18 -10.14 -3.57
C ILE A 42 8.62 -10.48 -4.00
N THR A 43 9.45 -10.99 -3.09
CA THR A 43 10.84 -11.35 -3.42
C THR A 43 10.90 -12.50 -4.42
N GLU A 44 9.99 -13.46 -4.33
CA GLU A 44 9.84 -14.52 -5.33
C GLU A 44 9.44 -13.96 -6.70
N TRP A 45 8.42 -13.11 -6.74
CA TRP A 45 7.98 -12.45 -7.97
C TRP A 45 9.09 -11.62 -8.64
N LEU A 46 9.95 -10.98 -7.84
CA LEU A 46 11.12 -10.23 -8.32
C LEU A 46 12.32 -11.11 -8.73
N GLY A 47 12.27 -12.43 -8.53
CA GLY A 47 13.40 -13.33 -8.78
C GLY A 47 14.55 -13.18 -7.78
N LEU A 48 14.25 -12.74 -6.56
CA LEU A 48 15.20 -12.45 -5.48
C LEU A 48 15.19 -13.49 -4.35
N SER A 49 14.50 -14.62 -4.51
CA SER A 49 14.26 -15.64 -3.46
C SER A 49 15.51 -16.11 -2.73
N ARG A 50 16.67 -16.14 -3.41
CA ARG A 50 17.96 -16.53 -2.83
C ARG A 50 18.44 -15.64 -1.66
N TYR A 51 17.92 -14.42 -1.56
CA TYR A 51 18.25 -13.48 -0.48
C TYR A 51 17.09 -13.30 0.51
N ALA A 52 15.97 -13.99 0.30
CA ALA A 52 14.72 -13.68 0.99
C ALA A 52 14.84 -13.78 2.51
N HIS A 53 15.52 -14.79 3.06
CA HIS A 53 15.51 -15.00 4.51
C HIS A 53 16.14 -13.84 5.30
N SER A 54 17.38 -13.46 4.98
CA SER A 54 18.06 -12.34 5.66
C SER A 54 17.53 -10.98 5.23
N ALA A 55 17.09 -10.83 3.98
CA ALA A 55 16.54 -9.57 3.49
C ALA A 55 15.16 -9.26 4.08
N ILE A 56 14.28 -10.26 4.24
CA ILE A 56 12.95 -10.06 4.84
C ILE A 56 13.11 -9.63 6.30
N GLU A 57 13.99 -10.26 7.07
CA GLU A 57 14.23 -9.84 8.46
C GLU A 57 14.68 -8.37 8.53
N ALA A 58 15.61 -7.95 7.66
CA ALA A 58 16.01 -6.56 7.57
C ALA A 58 14.85 -5.62 7.18
N MET A 59 13.93 -6.06 6.32
CA MET A 59 12.75 -5.29 5.92
C MET A 59 11.74 -5.10 7.07
N LEU A 60 11.74 -5.98 8.07
CA LEU A 60 10.90 -5.83 9.28
C LEU A 60 11.43 -4.79 10.26
N HIS A 61 12.66 -4.31 10.05
CA HIS A 61 13.30 -3.26 10.84
C HIS A 61 13.59 -2.00 10.00
N PRO A 62 12.54 -1.33 9.45
CA PRO A 62 12.74 -0.16 8.60
C PRO A 62 13.45 1.01 9.30
N GLU A 63 13.46 1.06 10.64
CA GLU A 63 14.25 2.02 11.42
C GLU A 63 15.76 1.92 11.20
N ASN A 64 16.25 0.78 10.71
CA ASN A 64 17.66 0.56 10.38
C ASN A 64 18.01 1.01 8.95
N SER A 65 17.02 1.45 8.17
CA SER A 65 17.24 1.93 6.80
C SER A 65 18.04 3.25 6.80
N PRO A 66 18.99 3.44 5.87
CA PRO A 66 19.68 4.73 5.72
C PRO A 66 18.73 5.86 5.29
N TYR A 67 17.51 5.53 4.87
CA TYR A 67 16.47 6.48 4.46
C TYR A 67 15.40 6.71 5.56
N ALA A 68 15.58 6.15 6.75
CA ALA A 68 14.68 6.32 7.90
C ALA A 68 14.93 7.63 8.67
N CYS A 69 15.21 8.72 7.95
CA CYS A 69 15.50 10.02 8.52
C CYS A 69 15.09 11.15 7.57
N ILE A 70 15.00 12.37 8.09
CA ILE A 70 14.79 13.56 7.25
C ILE A 70 16.02 13.74 6.38
N GLY A 71 15.81 13.82 5.06
CA GLY A 71 16.87 13.97 4.08
C GLY A 71 17.53 15.36 4.12
N PRO A 72 18.58 15.57 3.30
CA PRO A 72 19.28 16.85 3.21
C PRO A 72 18.35 17.98 2.74
N SER A 73 18.79 19.23 2.91
CA SER A 73 17.95 20.42 2.68
C SER A 73 17.34 20.52 1.27
N ASN A 74 18.01 19.95 0.27
CA ASN A 74 17.59 19.90 -1.14
C ASN A 74 16.75 18.65 -1.49
N ALA A 75 16.55 17.71 -0.55
CA ALA A 75 15.76 16.49 -0.71
C ALA A 75 15.20 16.00 0.64
N ARG A 76 14.50 16.89 1.36
CA ARG A 76 14.10 16.64 2.76
C ARG A 76 13.12 15.49 2.94
N PHE A 77 12.28 15.25 1.94
CA PHE A 77 11.15 14.32 2.03
C PHE A 77 11.28 13.28 0.92
N GLY A 78 11.47 12.03 1.31
CA GLY A 78 11.45 10.85 0.42
C GLY A 78 10.47 9.78 0.88
N ASN A 79 9.82 10.00 2.03
CA ASN A 79 8.82 9.12 2.62
C ASN A 79 7.83 9.97 3.44
N ASP A 80 6.78 9.34 3.95
CA ASP A 80 5.78 9.98 4.80
C ASP A 80 6.44 10.66 6.03
N PRO A 81 6.15 11.95 6.31
CA PRO A 81 6.73 12.65 7.45
C PRO A 81 6.42 12.03 8.82
N ASN A 82 5.29 11.33 8.99
CA ASN A 82 4.99 10.66 10.25
C ASN A 82 5.85 9.40 10.41
N PHE A 83 6.05 8.65 9.33
CA PHE A 83 7.03 7.56 9.29
C PHE A 83 8.45 8.07 9.60
N LEU A 84 8.91 9.16 8.98
CA LEU A 84 10.26 9.70 9.25
C LEU A 84 10.47 10.16 10.70
N ARG A 85 9.40 10.49 11.43
CA ARG A 85 9.46 10.81 12.87
C ARG A 85 9.50 9.57 13.75
N ASN A 86 8.89 8.47 13.32
CA ASN A 86 8.91 7.19 14.02
C ASN A 86 8.99 6.04 12.99
N PRO A 87 10.20 5.69 12.52
CA PRO A 87 10.37 4.77 11.40
C PRO A 87 10.24 3.31 11.81
N ARG A 88 9.82 3.03 13.05
CA ARG A 88 9.62 1.66 13.53
C ARG A 88 8.35 1.09 12.92
N TYR A 89 8.48 -0.09 12.34
CA TYR A 89 7.33 -0.87 11.96
C TYR A 89 6.72 -1.56 13.18
N VAL A 90 5.38 -1.55 13.26
CA VAL A 90 4.62 -2.27 14.27
C VAL A 90 3.61 -3.13 13.55
N LYS A 91 3.85 -4.45 13.60
CA LYS A 91 2.92 -5.45 13.06
C LYS A 91 1.58 -5.34 13.78
N ARG A 92 0.51 -5.12 13.02
CA ARG A 92 -0.85 -5.01 13.56
C ARG A 92 -1.87 -5.51 12.56
N HIS A 93 -2.94 -6.11 13.08
CA HIS A 93 -4.12 -6.39 12.27
C HIS A 93 -4.82 -5.08 11.94
N ILE A 94 -5.12 -4.87 10.65
CA ILE A 94 -5.88 -3.72 10.17
C ILE A 94 -7.25 -4.24 9.77
N PRO A 95 -8.32 -3.89 10.51
CA PRO A 95 -9.65 -4.41 10.21
C PRO A 95 -10.14 -3.88 8.85
N PRO A 96 -10.88 -4.70 8.08
CA PRO A 96 -11.56 -4.23 6.88
C PRO A 96 -12.43 -3.01 7.18
N GLN A 97 -12.36 -2.03 6.29
CA GLN A 97 -13.20 -0.83 6.37
C GLN A 97 -14.47 -1.04 5.54
N ARG A 98 -15.59 -0.57 6.06
CA ARG A 98 -16.86 -0.61 5.32
C ARG A 98 -16.82 0.45 4.23
N LEU A 99 -17.30 0.08 3.05
CA LEU A 99 -17.40 1.00 1.91
C LEU A 99 -18.78 1.67 1.82
N GLU A 100 -19.78 1.15 2.52
CA GLU A 100 -21.13 1.71 2.54
C GLU A 100 -21.32 2.74 3.67
N GLY A 101 -22.20 3.70 3.40
CA GLY A 101 -22.66 4.67 4.39
C GLY A 101 -21.98 6.03 4.27
N PRO A 102 -22.35 6.96 5.15
CA PRO A 102 -21.77 8.30 5.19
C PRO A 102 -20.28 8.20 5.57
N LEU A 103 -19.44 8.92 4.83
CA LEU A 103 -18.01 9.00 5.14
C LEU A 103 -17.78 10.02 6.26
N GLU A 104 -16.94 9.70 7.24
CA GLU A 104 -16.71 10.53 8.44
C GLU A 104 -16.23 11.96 8.12
N TRP A 105 -15.66 12.17 6.94
CA TRP A 105 -15.13 13.46 6.47
C TRP A 105 -16.03 14.15 5.44
N GLN A 106 -17.21 13.61 5.14
CA GLN A 106 -18.21 14.25 4.30
C GLN A 106 -19.32 14.88 5.14
N SER A 107 -19.96 15.92 4.60
CA SER A 107 -21.17 16.51 5.16
C SER A 107 -22.31 15.49 5.21
N ASP A 108 -23.27 15.67 6.12
CA ASP A 108 -24.41 14.77 6.33
C ASP A 108 -25.25 14.49 5.05
N ASP A 109 -25.20 15.38 4.06
CA ASP A 109 -25.92 15.26 2.78
C ASP A 109 -25.21 14.36 1.74
N ALA A 110 -24.03 13.83 2.03
CA ALA A 110 -23.24 13.07 1.06
C ALA A 110 -23.61 11.58 1.03
N GLN A 111 -23.73 11.02 -0.18
CA GLN A 111 -24.18 9.63 -0.42
C GLN A 111 -23.07 8.56 -0.33
N GLY A 112 -21.94 8.87 0.31
CA GLY A 112 -20.78 7.96 0.38
C GLY A 112 -19.94 7.98 -0.89
N PHE A 113 -19.31 6.85 -1.21
CA PHE A 113 -18.50 6.71 -2.44
C PHE A 113 -19.36 6.56 -3.69
N SER A 114 -18.89 7.11 -4.81
CA SER A 114 -19.48 6.88 -6.14
C SER A 114 -19.43 5.41 -6.56
N LEU A 115 -20.33 5.02 -7.47
CA LEU A 115 -20.39 3.66 -8.01
C LEU A 115 -19.08 3.23 -8.68
N ASP A 116 -18.39 4.14 -9.35
CA ASP A 116 -17.11 3.86 -10.01
C ASP A 116 -16.01 3.55 -8.99
N THR A 117 -15.96 4.30 -7.89
CA THR A 117 -15.03 4.01 -6.78
C THR A 117 -15.34 2.67 -6.14
N LEU A 118 -16.61 2.36 -5.88
CA LEU A 118 -17.02 1.07 -5.32
C LEU A 118 -16.66 -0.09 -6.26
N ALA A 119 -16.81 0.09 -7.57
CA ALA A 119 -16.44 -0.93 -8.55
C ALA A 119 -14.94 -1.26 -8.50
N ILE A 120 -14.07 -0.24 -8.48
CA ILE A 120 -12.61 -0.43 -8.37
C ILE A 120 -12.24 -1.01 -7.00
N ALA A 121 -12.84 -0.52 -5.91
CA ALA A 121 -12.56 -1.00 -4.56
C ALA A 121 -12.88 -2.50 -4.41
N ARG A 122 -14.05 -2.94 -4.90
CA ARG A 122 -14.43 -4.36 -4.93
C ARG A 122 -13.48 -5.20 -5.78
N ARG A 123 -13.01 -4.67 -6.92
CA ARG A 123 -11.99 -5.32 -7.75
C ARG A 123 -10.67 -5.53 -7.00
N PHE A 124 -10.37 -4.68 -6.02
CA PHE A 124 -9.22 -4.83 -5.13
C PHE A 124 -9.48 -5.69 -3.89
N GLY A 125 -10.71 -6.18 -3.71
CA GLY A 125 -11.10 -7.02 -2.57
C GLY A 125 -11.57 -6.25 -1.35
N TYR A 126 -11.87 -4.95 -1.48
CA TYR A 126 -12.52 -4.18 -0.43
C TYR A 126 -14.05 -4.40 -0.49
N GLY A 127 -14.66 -4.67 0.67
CA GLY A 127 -16.10 -4.89 0.84
C GLY A 127 -16.45 -5.20 2.29
#